data_AF-A0A1N7BWW9-F1
#
_entry.id   AF-A0A1N7BWW9-F1
#
_cell.length_a   1.000
_cell.length_b   1.000
_cell.length_c   1.000
_cell.angle_alpha   90.00
_cell.angle_beta   90.00
_cell.angle_gamma   90.00
#
_symmetry.space_group_name_H-M   'P 1'
#
loop_
_entity.id
_entity.type
_entity.pdbx_description
1 polymer ?
#
loop_
_entity_poly.entity_id
_entity_poly.type
_entity_poly.pdbx_seq_one_letter_code
_entity_poly.pdbx_strand_id
1 'polypeptide(L)'
;MASVTLEHIYKHFGDFTAVKDQNLEIRDKEFVVLVGPSGCGKSTTLRMIAGLEEISEGTLKIGDQVVNDVAPKDRDIAMVFQNYALYPHMNVYDNMAFGLKLRKFPKDEIERRVQDAADILGIEQLLDRKPKQLSGGQRQRVALGRAIVREPKVFLMDEPLSNLDAKLRVQMRTELSKLHDRLKTTMIYVTHDQTEAMTMGDRIVVLKDGVVQQVADPLTLYNKPVNMFVAGFIGSPAMNFMDAKIEKEGDTYYLEGDGAFKIRIPDDKEDYIKDYVDKDVVFGVRPEDIVDTQITHDFEVAEDNTFNADVEVVEPMGSEIYLYLAEEGHSLIARVEAESTAEVGDTIALGIDLRKIHVFDAETEESIF
;
A
#
# COMPACT_ATOMS: atom_id res chain seq x y z
N MET A 1 21.20 -5.35 -12.18
CA MET A 1 19.76 -5.47 -12.40
C MET A 1 19.41 -6.94 -12.23
N ALA A 2 18.47 -7.24 -11.34
CA ALA A 2 18.16 -8.59 -10.88
C ALA A 2 16.75 -8.65 -10.28
N SER A 3 16.06 -9.78 -10.50
CA SER A 3 14.86 -10.15 -9.76
C SER A 3 15.21 -10.54 -8.32
N VAL A 4 14.21 -10.54 -7.43
CA VAL A 4 14.32 -11.08 -6.06
C VAL A 4 13.22 -12.13 -5.89
N THR A 5 13.59 -13.34 -5.52
CA THR A 5 12.65 -14.46 -5.36
C THR A 5 12.73 -15.01 -3.94
N LEU A 6 11.58 -15.06 -3.27
CA LEU A 6 11.38 -15.70 -1.97
C LEU A 6 10.58 -16.97 -2.23
N GLU A 7 11.18 -18.13 -1.91
CA GLU A 7 10.57 -19.45 -2.05
C GLU A 7 10.38 -20.04 -0.64
N HIS A 8 9.12 -20.17 -0.22
CA HIS A 8 8.72 -20.72 1.08
C HIS A 8 9.49 -20.13 2.26
N ILE A 9 9.61 -18.79 2.32
CA ILE A 9 10.41 -18.12 3.36
C ILE A 9 9.66 -18.11 4.70
N TYR A 10 10.36 -18.55 5.76
CA TYR A 10 9.90 -18.43 7.14
C TYR A 10 10.90 -17.67 8.01
N LYS A 11 10.37 -16.99 9.03
CA LYS A 11 11.16 -16.39 10.10
C LYS A 11 10.57 -16.68 11.48
N HIS A 12 11.35 -17.38 12.30
CA HIS A 12 11.03 -17.65 13.70
C HIS A 12 11.88 -16.82 14.65
N PHE A 13 11.25 -16.35 15.72
CA PHE A 13 11.86 -15.72 16.89
C PHE A 13 11.42 -16.49 18.13
N GLY A 14 12.16 -17.54 18.49
CA GLY A 14 11.69 -18.52 19.46
C GLY A 14 10.39 -19.16 18.96
N ASP A 15 9.34 -19.12 19.78
CA ASP A 15 8.03 -19.69 19.45
C ASP A 15 7.18 -18.79 18.52
N PHE A 16 7.57 -17.51 18.35
CA PHE A 16 6.83 -16.58 17.51
C PHE A 16 7.29 -16.68 16.05
N THR A 17 6.34 -16.84 15.12
CA THR A 17 6.62 -16.86 13.68
C THR A 17 6.21 -15.53 13.05
N ALA A 18 7.21 -14.71 12.68
CA ALA A 18 7.02 -13.37 12.15
C ALA A 18 6.70 -13.35 10.64
N VAL A 19 7.23 -14.33 9.89
CA VAL A 19 6.98 -14.52 8.45
C VAL A 19 6.66 -15.99 8.24
N LYS A 20 5.56 -16.26 7.53
CA LYS A 20 4.96 -17.58 7.35
C LYS A 20 4.80 -17.88 5.86
N ASP A 21 5.51 -18.89 5.39
CA ASP A 21 5.44 -19.42 4.01
C ASP A 21 5.40 -18.35 2.90
N GLN A 22 6.29 -17.35 3.01
CA GLN A 22 6.25 -16.25 2.09
C GLN A 22 6.83 -16.66 0.73
N ASN A 23 5.95 -16.71 -0.27
CA ASN A 23 6.27 -16.95 -1.67
C ASN A 23 6.05 -15.67 -2.46
N LEU A 24 7.13 -15.08 -2.97
CA LEU A 24 7.07 -13.79 -3.66
C LEU A 24 8.17 -13.69 -4.72
N GLU A 25 7.77 -13.39 -5.95
CA GLU A 25 8.69 -13.02 -7.03
C GLU A 25 8.57 -11.52 -7.32
N ILE A 26 9.69 -10.82 -7.22
CA ILE A 26 9.87 -9.42 -7.56
C ILE A 26 10.68 -9.35 -8.85
N ARG A 27 10.10 -8.75 -9.88
CA ARG A 27 10.65 -8.74 -11.23
C ARG A 27 11.81 -7.75 -11.32
N ASP A 28 12.68 -7.95 -12.30
CA ASP A 28 13.74 -6.98 -12.57
C ASP A 28 13.13 -5.60 -12.89
N LYS A 29 13.70 -4.55 -12.30
CA LYS A 29 13.28 -3.14 -12.46
C LYS A 29 11.88 -2.81 -11.93
N GLU A 30 11.30 -3.68 -11.14
CA GLU A 30 10.00 -3.44 -10.53
C GLU A 30 10.12 -2.60 -9.26
N PHE A 31 9.16 -1.71 -9.03
CA PHE A 31 8.92 -1.05 -7.75
C PHE A 31 7.83 -1.80 -6.99
N VAL A 32 8.24 -2.62 -6.01
CA VAL A 32 7.31 -3.35 -5.14
C VAL A 32 7.18 -2.66 -3.79
N VAL A 33 5.94 -2.45 -3.34
CA VAL A 33 5.64 -1.92 -2.01
C VAL A 33 5.11 -3.02 -1.11
N LEU A 34 5.72 -3.23 0.06
CA LEU A 34 5.20 -4.07 1.13
C LEU A 34 4.37 -3.21 2.08
N VAL A 35 3.09 -3.56 2.26
CA VAL A 35 2.15 -2.81 3.11
C VAL A 35 1.36 -3.75 4.02
N GLY A 36 0.89 -3.24 5.15
CA GLY A 36 0.12 -4.01 6.12
C GLY A 36 0.21 -3.40 7.53
N PRO A 37 -0.53 -3.94 8.51
CA PRO A 37 -0.51 -3.48 9.90
C PRO A 37 0.87 -3.59 10.57
N SER A 38 1.04 -2.89 11.69
CA SER A 38 2.23 -3.06 12.54
C SER A 38 2.40 -4.53 12.95
N GLY A 39 3.63 -5.05 12.86
CA GLY A 39 3.93 -6.43 13.25
C GLY A 39 3.65 -7.51 12.19
N CYS A 40 3.12 -7.17 11.00
CA CYS A 40 2.80 -8.18 9.97
C CYS A 40 4.00 -8.76 9.20
N GLY A 41 5.24 -8.43 9.59
CA GLY A 41 6.46 -9.01 9.00
C GLY A 41 7.18 -8.18 7.91
N LYS A 42 6.66 -7.01 7.49
CA LYS A 42 7.26 -6.17 6.42
C LYS A 42 8.77 -5.91 6.57
N SER A 43 9.16 -5.27 7.68
CA SER A 43 10.56 -4.91 7.92
C SER A 43 11.43 -6.15 8.19
N THR A 44 10.85 -7.21 8.75
CA THR A 44 11.50 -8.53 8.90
C THR A 44 11.84 -9.13 7.53
N THR A 45 10.87 -9.19 6.62
CA THR A 45 11.08 -9.61 5.22
C THR A 45 12.16 -8.76 4.55
N LEU A 46 12.07 -7.43 4.65
CA LEU A 46 13.05 -6.53 4.05
C LEU A 46 14.47 -6.75 4.61
N ARG A 47 14.60 -6.98 5.92
CA ARG A 47 15.89 -7.25 6.58
C ARG A 47 16.45 -8.62 6.24
N MET A 48 15.61 -9.63 6.03
CA MET A 48 16.03 -10.93 5.51
C MET A 48 16.59 -10.81 4.10
N ILE A 49 15.93 -10.02 3.22
CA ILE A 49 16.47 -9.69 1.89
C ILE A 49 17.80 -8.96 2.02
N ALA A 50 17.89 -8.02 2.97
CA ALA A 50 19.11 -7.29 3.28
C ALA A 50 20.27 -8.15 3.82
N GLY A 51 19.96 -9.34 4.34
CA GLY A 51 20.89 -10.19 5.10
C GLY A 51 21.20 -9.67 6.50
N LEU A 52 20.41 -8.70 7.00
CA LEU A 52 20.52 -8.19 8.37
C LEU A 52 19.81 -9.08 9.38
N GLU A 53 18.92 -9.96 8.89
CA GLU A 53 18.31 -11.04 9.66
C GLU A 53 18.48 -12.35 8.90
N GLU A 54 18.77 -13.42 9.63
CA GLU A 54 18.88 -14.78 9.06
C GLU A 54 17.49 -15.32 8.70
N ILE A 55 17.42 -16.07 7.60
CA ILE A 55 16.21 -16.78 7.18
C ILE A 55 16.12 -18.09 7.96
N SER A 56 14.96 -18.39 8.54
CA SER A 56 14.80 -19.63 9.31
C SER A 56 14.59 -20.83 8.39
N GLU A 57 13.73 -20.70 7.38
CA GLU A 57 13.45 -21.73 6.38
C GLU A 57 13.17 -21.08 5.01
N GLY A 58 13.32 -21.87 3.94
CA GLY A 58 13.10 -21.42 2.57
C GLY A 58 14.35 -20.90 1.88
N THR A 59 14.18 -20.46 0.64
CA THR A 59 15.26 -20.02 -0.24
C THR A 59 15.05 -18.58 -0.72
N LEU A 60 16.07 -17.74 -0.55
CA LEU A 60 16.09 -16.37 -1.08
C LEU A 60 17.11 -16.30 -2.23
N LYS A 61 16.64 -15.82 -3.39
CA LYS A 61 17.47 -15.61 -4.58
C LYS A 61 17.48 -14.13 -4.98
N ILE A 62 18.64 -13.65 -5.43
CA ILE A 62 18.80 -12.35 -6.10
C ILE A 62 19.40 -12.62 -7.47
N GLY A 63 18.61 -12.42 -8.53
CA GLY A 63 18.87 -13.04 -9.83
C GLY A 63 18.91 -14.56 -9.68
N ASP A 64 19.90 -15.20 -10.29
CA ASP A 64 20.05 -16.67 -10.22
C ASP A 64 20.79 -17.17 -8.98
N GLN A 65 21.28 -16.25 -8.12
CA GLN A 65 22.13 -16.60 -6.98
C GLN A 65 21.28 -16.78 -5.71
N VAL A 66 21.39 -17.94 -5.06
CA VAL A 66 20.91 -18.15 -3.69
C VAL A 66 21.79 -17.36 -2.72
N VAL A 67 21.16 -16.52 -1.89
CA VAL A 67 21.87 -15.57 -1.02
C VAL A 67 21.67 -15.79 0.47
N ASN A 68 21.01 -16.88 0.90
CA ASN A 68 20.75 -17.20 2.32
C ASN A 68 22.00 -16.99 3.20
N ASP A 69 23.13 -17.58 2.83
CA ASP A 69 24.40 -17.53 3.57
C ASP A 69 25.37 -16.45 3.08
N VAL A 70 24.94 -15.60 2.14
CA VAL A 70 25.78 -14.51 1.60
C VAL A 70 25.71 -13.31 2.53
N ALA A 71 26.87 -12.79 2.95
CA ALA A 71 26.94 -11.62 3.82
C ALA A 71 26.32 -10.37 3.16
N PRO A 72 25.67 -9.45 3.90
CA PRO A 72 24.99 -8.28 3.35
C PRO A 72 25.81 -7.44 2.37
N LYS A 73 27.12 -7.28 2.65
CA LYS A 73 28.04 -6.52 1.81
C LYS A 73 28.23 -7.13 0.41
N ASP A 74 28.05 -8.44 0.29
CA ASP A 74 28.31 -9.25 -0.91
C ASP A 74 27.02 -9.58 -1.68
N ARG A 75 25.84 -9.20 -1.17
CA ARG A 75 24.54 -9.36 -1.84
C ARG A 75 24.25 -8.33 -2.94
N ASP A 76 25.14 -7.35 -3.10
CA ASP A 76 25.03 -6.28 -4.11
C ASP A 76 23.73 -5.45 -4.03
N ILE A 77 23.31 -5.16 -2.81
CA ILE A 77 22.10 -4.38 -2.47
C ILE A 77 22.46 -3.11 -1.71
N ALA A 78 21.56 -2.12 -1.73
CA ALA A 78 21.64 -0.95 -0.87
C ALA A 78 20.36 -0.76 -0.08
N MET A 79 20.50 -0.46 1.21
CA MET A 79 19.38 -0.25 2.12
C MET A 79 19.33 1.20 2.59
N VAL A 80 18.14 1.78 2.57
CA VAL A 80 17.82 3.11 3.12
C VAL A 80 16.96 2.90 4.36
N PHE A 81 17.49 3.32 5.51
CA PHE A 81 16.82 3.18 6.80
C PHE A 81 15.93 4.37 7.13
N GLN A 82 14.88 4.12 7.91
CA GLN A 82 13.95 5.11 8.45
C GLN A 82 14.63 6.37 9.04
N ASN A 83 15.70 6.19 9.82
CA ASN A 83 16.38 7.28 10.53
C ASN A 83 17.50 7.98 9.72
N TYR A 84 17.54 7.78 8.39
CA TYR A 84 18.58 8.25 7.44
C TYR A 84 20.00 7.71 7.68
N ALA A 85 20.34 7.39 8.94
CA ALA A 85 21.62 6.84 9.40
C ALA A 85 22.85 7.62 8.93
N LEU A 86 22.76 8.95 8.79
CA LEU A 86 23.85 9.80 8.33
C LEU A 86 24.91 9.99 9.42
N TYR A 87 26.19 10.03 9.03
CA TYR A 87 27.30 10.34 9.93
C TYR A 87 27.35 11.84 10.21
N PRO A 88 27.06 12.30 11.46
CA PRO A 88 26.86 13.72 11.75
C PRO A 88 28.14 14.57 11.67
N HIS A 89 29.30 13.91 11.75
CA HIS A 89 30.61 14.55 11.73
C HIS A 89 31.19 14.72 10.31
N MET A 90 30.69 13.97 9.34
CA MET A 90 31.07 14.02 7.92
C MET A 90 30.21 15.03 7.15
N ASN A 91 30.73 15.61 6.07
CA ASN A 91 29.91 16.39 5.13
C ASN A 91 29.09 15.45 4.22
N VAL A 92 28.26 16.01 3.34
CA VAL A 92 27.41 15.23 2.41
C VAL A 92 28.27 14.38 1.46
N TYR A 93 29.31 14.97 0.86
CA TYR A 93 30.23 14.26 -0.02
C TYR A 93 30.83 13.02 0.68
N ASP A 94 31.37 13.21 1.89
CA ASP A 94 31.99 12.13 2.66
C ASP A 94 30.98 11.08 3.10
N ASN A 95 29.75 11.48 3.46
CA ASN A 95 28.67 10.55 3.76
C ASN A 95 28.40 9.61 2.57
N MET A 96 28.30 10.16 1.37
CA MET A 96 28.08 9.41 0.13
C MET A 96 29.31 8.56 -0.23
N ALA A 97 30.51 9.14 -0.20
CA ALA A 97 31.75 8.47 -0.57
C ALA A 97 32.19 7.36 0.40
N PHE A 98 31.74 7.39 1.66
CA PHE A 98 32.24 6.53 2.74
C PHE A 98 32.25 5.03 2.38
N GLY A 99 31.14 4.50 1.85
CA GLY A 99 31.03 3.09 1.50
C GLY A 99 31.98 2.67 0.36
N LEU A 100 32.19 3.56 -0.61
CA LEU A 100 33.12 3.33 -1.72
C LEU A 100 34.58 3.39 -1.26
N LYS A 101 34.91 4.33 -0.36
CA LYS A 101 36.25 4.44 0.26
C LYS A 101 36.62 3.16 1.02
N LEU A 102 35.69 2.60 1.80
CA LEU A 102 35.91 1.33 2.51
C LEU A 102 36.14 0.14 1.57
N ARG A 103 35.49 0.15 0.40
CA ARG A 103 35.70 -0.85 -0.67
C ARG A 103 36.93 -0.58 -1.54
N LYS A 104 37.72 0.45 -1.20
CA LYS A 104 38.97 0.84 -1.88
C LYS A 104 38.77 1.18 -3.37
N PHE A 105 37.64 1.79 -3.72
CA PHE A 105 37.43 2.31 -5.07
C PHE A 105 38.47 3.40 -5.40
N PRO A 106 38.90 3.53 -6.66
CA PRO A 106 39.74 4.64 -7.12
C PRO A 106 39.09 6.02 -6.83
N LYS A 107 39.90 7.04 -6.55
CA LYS A 107 39.40 8.36 -6.12
C LYS A 107 38.56 9.05 -7.20
N ASP A 108 39.02 8.97 -8.44
CA ASP A 108 38.35 9.46 -9.64
C ASP A 108 36.97 8.80 -9.83
N GLU A 109 36.89 7.49 -9.61
CA GLU A 109 35.62 6.76 -9.70
C GLU A 109 34.65 7.14 -8.55
N ILE A 110 35.17 7.38 -7.34
CA ILE A 110 34.37 7.88 -6.22
C ILE A 110 33.80 9.26 -6.54
N GLU A 111 34.64 10.17 -7.03
CA GLU A 111 34.24 11.53 -7.37
C GLU A 111 33.17 11.54 -8.46
N ARG A 112 33.36 10.78 -9.54
CA ARG A 112 32.37 10.60 -10.61
C ARG A 112 31.02 10.12 -10.07
N ARG A 113 31.01 9.01 -9.32
CA ARG A 113 29.78 8.42 -8.77
C ARG A 113 29.05 9.37 -7.82
N VAL A 114 29.79 10.06 -6.95
CA VAL A 114 29.19 11.03 -6.01
C VAL A 114 28.58 12.20 -6.78
N GLN A 115 29.26 12.71 -7.81
CA GLN A 115 28.74 13.80 -8.63
C GLN A 115 27.50 13.39 -9.43
N ASP A 116 27.53 12.21 -10.07
CA ASP A 116 26.39 11.66 -10.81
C ASP A 116 25.17 11.47 -9.88
N ALA A 117 25.38 10.92 -8.69
CA ALA A 117 24.31 10.76 -7.70
C ALA A 117 23.80 12.11 -7.16
N ALA A 118 24.69 13.09 -7.00
CA ALA A 118 24.31 14.42 -6.54
C ALA A 118 23.45 15.17 -7.57
N ASP A 119 23.77 15.06 -8.87
CA ASP A 119 22.96 15.57 -10.00
C ASP A 119 21.58 14.91 -10.03
N ILE A 120 21.53 13.58 -9.92
CA ILE A 120 20.27 12.83 -9.91
C ILE A 120 19.34 13.32 -8.79
N LEU A 121 19.90 13.70 -7.65
CA LEU A 121 19.16 14.10 -6.45
C LEU A 121 19.01 15.62 -6.29
N GLY A 122 19.64 16.43 -7.14
CA GLY A 122 19.66 17.91 -7.03
C GLY A 122 20.29 18.42 -5.72
N ILE A 123 21.39 17.80 -5.28
CA ILE A 123 22.08 18.12 -4.01
C ILE A 123 23.55 18.55 -4.19
N GLU A 124 23.96 18.93 -5.39
CA GLU A 124 25.34 19.32 -5.73
C GLU A 124 25.83 20.47 -4.84
N GLN A 125 25.00 21.49 -4.65
CA GLN A 125 25.24 22.64 -3.76
C GLN A 125 25.31 22.30 -2.27
N LEU A 126 25.00 21.05 -1.90
CA LEU A 126 24.96 20.59 -0.51
C LEU A 126 26.18 19.73 -0.15
N LEU A 127 27.03 19.34 -1.10
CA LEU A 127 28.15 18.40 -0.92
C LEU A 127 29.07 18.76 0.26
N ASP A 128 29.34 20.05 0.47
CA ASP A 128 30.21 20.54 1.55
C ASP A 128 29.52 20.73 2.91
N ARG A 129 28.19 20.61 2.96
CA ARG A 129 27.42 20.82 4.20
C ARG A 129 27.45 19.59 5.09
N LYS A 130 27.27 19.79 6.39
CA LYS A 130 27.07 18.70 7.38
C LYS A 130 25.57 18.41 7.58
N PRO A 131 25.17 17.19 8.00
CA PRO A 131 23.76 16.81 8.16
C PRO A 131 22.90 17.75 9.02
N LYS A 132 23.50 18.39 10.04
CA LYS A 132 22.81 19.37 10.91
C LYS A 132 22.41 20.67 10.20
N GLN A 133 22.98 20.94 9.02
CA GLN A 133 22.71 22.14 8.21
C GLN A 133 21.67 21.87 7.10
N LEU A 134 21.08 20.68 7.08
CA LEU A 134 20.16 20.20 6.05
C LEU A 134 18.73 20.12 6.60
N SER A 135 17.74 20.38 5.73
CA SER A 135 16.33 20.05 6.03
C SER A 135 16.10 18.53 6.07
N GLY A 136 14.92 18.08 6.54
CA GLY A 136 14.56 16.66 6.55
C GLY A 136 14.65 16.02 5.16
N GLY A 137 14.08 16.66 4.15
CA GLY A 137 14.09 16.15 2.77
C GLY A 137 15.48 16.17 2.15
N GLN A 138 16.31 17.17 2.48
CA GLN A 138 17.71 17.19 2.08
C GLN A 138 18.50 16.03 2.72
N ARG A 139 18.29 15.75 4.02
CA ARG A 139 18.91 14.58 4.67
C ARG A 139 18.48 13.27 4.02
N GLN A 140 17.20 13.15 3.66
CA GLN A 140 16.71 11.97 2.96
C GLN A 140 17.36 11.81 1.58
N ARG A 141 17.47 12.88 0.78
CA ARG A 141 18.19 12.86 -0.50
C ARG A 141 19.63 12.41 -0.31
N VAL A 142 20.33 12.90 0.72
CA VAL A 142 21.69 12.42 1.03
C VAL A 142 21.72 10.94 1.40
N ALA A 143 20.74 10.45 2.16
CA ALA A 143 20.63 9.03 2.49
C ALA A 143 20.38 8.15 1.25
N LEU A 144 19.54 8.61 0.32
CA LEU A 144 19.36 7.99 -0.99
C LEU A 144 20.66 8.03 -1.80
N GLY A 145 21.38 9.15 -1.77
CA GLY A 145 22.67 9.31 -2.44
C GLY A 145 23.68 8.26 -2.00
N ARG A 146 23.74 7.96 -0.70
CA ARG A 146 24.59 6.87 -0.14
C ARG A 146 24.25 5.50 -0.71
N ALA A 147 22.99 5.26 -1.05
CA ALA A 147 22.56 4.03 -1.67
C ALA A 147 22.88 4.02 -3.18
N ILE A 148 22.63 5.13 -3.88
CA ILE A 148 22.80 5.25 -5.34
C ILE A 148 24.25 5.12 -5.78
N VAL A 149 25.20 5.74 -5.06
CA VAL A 149 26.62 5.69 -5.43
C VAL A 149 27.20 4.27 -5.47
N ARG A 150 26.51 3.30 -4.84
CA ARG A 150 26.90 1.89 -4.87
C ARG A 150 26.45 1.14 -6.13
N GLU A 151 25.56 1.72 -6.94
CA GLU A 151 24.97 1.08 -8.13
C GLU A 151 24.45 -0.35 -7.85
N PRO A 152 23.62 -0.54 -6.80
CA PRO A 152 23.18 -1.87 -6.38
C PRO A 152 22.26 -2.53 -7.41
N LYS A 153 22.15 -3.87 -7.35
CA LYS A 153 21.13 -4.62 -8.09
C LYS A 153 19.71 -4.35 -7.59
N VAL A 154 19.57 -4.13 -6.27
CA VAL A 154 18.28 -3.95 -5.59
C VAL A 154 18.38 -2.83 -4.55
N PHE A 155 17.42 -1.93 -4.56
CA PHE A 155 17.21 -0.95 -3.49
C PHE A 155 16.18 -1.45 -2.49
N LEU A 156 16.52 -1.34 -1.21
CA LEU A 156 15.64 -1.67 -0.10
C LEU A 156 15.36 -0.39 0.69
N MET A 157 14.11 -0.07 0.97
CA MET A 157 13.73 1.12 1.71
C MET A 157 12.77 0.77 2.84
N ASP A 158 13.18 1.03 4.09
CA ASP A 158 12.38 0.75 5.30
C ASP A 158 11.79 2.06 5.83
N GLU A 159 10.52 2.33 5.49
CA GLU A 159 9.77 3.54 5.86
C GLU A 159 10.53 4.87 5.69
N PRO A 160 11.16 5.14 4.54
CA PRO A 160 12.10 6.24 4.39
C PRO A 160 11.45 7.63 4.49
N LEU A 161 10.12 7.73 4.43
CA LEU A 161 9.33 8.96 4.49
C LEU A 161 8.65 9.23 5.84
N SER A 162 8.64 8.26 6.74
CA SER A 162 7.87 8.33 8.00
C SER A 162 8.26 9.52 8.90
N ASN A 163 9.53 9.94 8.86
CA ASN A 163 10.06 11.05 9.66
C ASN A 163 9.83 12.44 9.05
N LEU A 164 9.08 12.55 7.95
CA LEU A 164 8.82 13.81 7.25
C LEU A 164 7.40 14.31 7.51
N ASP A 165 7.22 15.64 7.42
CA ASP A 165 5.90 16.27 7.43
C ASP A 165 5.10 15.96 6.16
N ALA A 166 3.78 16.09 6.23
CA ALA A 166 2.87 15.71 5.15
C ALA A 166 3.20 16.36 3.79
N LYS A 167 3.49 17.67 3.76
CA LYS A 167 3.80 18.38 2.52
C LYS A 167 5.08 17.84 1.89
N LEU A 168 6.10 17.61 2.71
CA LEU A 168 7.36 17.08 2.24
C LEU A 168 7.26 15.60 1.83
N ARG A 169 6.41 14.79 2.49
CA ARG A 169 6.11 13.42 2.05
C ARG A 169 5.56 13.40 0.63
N VAL A 170 4.56 14.23 0.32
CA VAL A 170 3.99 14.32 -1.05
C VAL A 170 5.08 14.64 -2.06
N GLN A 171 5.92 15.63 -1.79
CA GLN A 171 7.03 15.99 -2.68
C GLN A 171 7.99 14.82 -2.86
N MET A 172 8.42 14.18 -1.77
CA MET A 172 9.41 13.11 -1.82
C MET A 172 8.89 11.83 -2.47
N ARG A 173 7.59 11.51 -2.38
CA ARG A 173 6.98 10.41 -3.15
C ARG A 173 7.18 10.61 -4.66
N THR A 174 6.81 11.79 -5.16
CA THR A 174 6.99 12.14 -6.58
C THR A 174 8.45 12.03 -7.00
N GLU A 175 9.38 12.48 -6.15
CA GLU A 175 10.82 12.39 -6.44
C GLU A 175 11.33 10.94 -6.42
N LEU A 176 10.83 10.08 -5.53
CA LEU A 176 11.15 8.66 -5.52
C LEU A 176 10.62 7.93 -6.76
N SER A 177 9.40 8.21 -7.19
CA SER A 177 8.85 7.63 -8.43
C SER A 177 9.69 8.05 -9.65
N LYS A 178 10.07 9.33 -9.75
CA LYS A 178 10.97 9.82 -10.82
C LYS A 178 12.36 9.18 -10.74
N LEU A 179 12.88 9.00 -9.53
CA LEU A 179 14.16 8.35 -9.31
C LEU A 179 14.13 6.91 -9.81
N HIS A 180 13.06 6.17 -9.50
CA HIS A 180 12.86 4.82 -9.99
C HIS A 180 12.80 4.78 -11.52
N ASP A 181 12.07 5.70 -12.16
CA ASP A 181 11.99 5.80 -13.61
C ASP A 181 13.35 6.08 -14.26
N ARG A 182 14.18 6.94 -13.64
CA ARG A 182 15.53 7.28 -14.13
C ARG A 182 16.54 6.15 -13.93
N LEU A 183 16.50 5.45 -12.79
CA LEU A 183 17.47 4.41 -12.45
C LEU A 183 17.12 3.03 -13.03
N LYS A 184 15.82 2.76 -13.27
CA LYS A 184 15.30 1.46 -13.72
C LYS A 184 15.93 0.28 -12.98
N THR A 185 16.00 0.40 -11.66
CA THR A 185 16.56 -0.63 -10.75
C THR A 185 15.44 -1.17 -9.88
N THR A 186 15.47 -2.47 -9.57
CA THR A 186 14.50 -3.13 -8.69
C THR A 186 14.47 -2.43 -7.32
N MET A 187 13.28 -2.05 -6.85
CA MET A 187 13.07 -1.38 -5.57
C MET A 187 12.05 -2.13 -4.73
N ILE A 188 12.37 -2.34 -3.45
CA ILE A 188 11.46 -2.88 -2.44
C ILE A 188 11.28 -1.83 -1.36
N TYR A 189 10.06 -1.40 -1.15
CA TYR A 189 9.71 -0.30 -0.28
C TYR A 189 8.72 -0.76 0.79
N VAL A 190 9.03 -0.54 2.06
CA VAL A 190 8.14 -0.85 3.18
C VAL A 190 7.48 0.42 3.66
N THR A 191 6.15 0.36 3.86
CA THR A 191 5.38 1.45 4.47
C THR A 191 4.16 0.94 5.22
N HIS A 192 3.62 1.81 6.06
CA HIS A 192 2.29 1.69 6.66
C HIS A 192 1.29 2.66 6.02
N ASP A 193 1.74 3.55 5.13
CA ASP A 193 0.91 4.55 4.46
C ASP A 193 0.37 3.96 3.14
N GLN A 194 -0.95 3.82 3.07
CA GLN A 194 -1.62 3.26 1.90
C GLN A 194 -1.46 4.17 0.67
N THR A 195 -1.43 5.49 0.85
CA THR A 195 -1.26 6.43 -0.26
C THR A 195 0.13 6.30 -0.86
N GLU A 196 1.17 6.07 -0.03
CA GLU A 196 2.50 5.71 -0.51
C GLU A 196 2.48 4.45 -1.37
N ALA A 197 1.80 3.40 -0.91
CA ALA A 197 1.69 2.15 -1.66
C ALA A 197 0.98 2.36 -3.01
N MET A 198 -0.17 3.04 -3.00
CA MET A 198 -1.01 3.25 -4.17
C MET A 198 -0.38 4.16 -5.23
N THR A 199 0.51 5.07 -4.85
CA THR A 199 1.06 6.09 -5.78
C THR A 199 2.45 5.78 -6.32
N MET A 200 3.18 4.82 -5.72
CA MET A 200 4.57 4.54 -6.10
C MET A 200 4.80 3.12 -6.62
N GLY A 201 4.04 2.13 -6.15
CA GLY A 201 4.28 0.72 -6.48
C GLY A 201 3.74 0.32 -7.85
N ASP A 202 4.55 -0.38 -8.64
CA ASP A 202 4.06 -1.16 -9.79
C ASP A 202 3.19 -2.33 -9.32
N ARG A 203 3.59 -2.95 -8.20
CA ARG A 203 2.80 -3.91 -7.44
C ARG A 203 2.92 -3.63 -5.95
N ILE A 204 1.84 -3.94 -5.24
CA ILE A 204 1.78 -3.88 -3.78
C ILE A 204 1.58 -5.30 -3.25
N VAL A 205 2.30 -5.64 -2.19
CA VAL A 205 2.19 -6.89 -1.45
C VAL A 205 1.54 -6.54 -0.11
N VAL A 206 0.29 -6.96 0.06
CA VAL A 206 -0.45 -6.75 1.31
C VAL A 206 -0.16 -7.91 2.26
N LEU A 207 0.28 -7.60 3.48
CA LEU A 207 0.70 -8.56 4.50
C LEU A 207 -0.17 -8.46 5.76
N LYS A 208 -0.63 -9.60 6.27
CA LYS A 208 -1.34 -9.75 7.55
C LYS A 208 -0.72 -10.90 8.32
N ASP A 209 -0.35 -10.68 9.58
CA ASP A 209 0.14 -11.72 10.50
C ASP A 209 1.23 -12.65 9.96
N GLY A 210 2.14 -12.09 9.16
CA GLY A 210 3.27 -12.80 8.54
C GLY A 210 2.94 -13.51 7.22
N VAL A 211 1.71 -13.40 6.72
CA VAL A 211 1.21 -14.05 5.50
C VAL A 211 0.92 -13.01 4.43
N VAL A 212 1.31 -13.30 3.18
CA VAL A 212 0.92 -12.52 2.01
C VAL A 212 -0.55 -12.75 1.72
N GLN A 213 -1.35 -11.69 1.76
CA GLN A 213 -2.78 -11.74 1.49
C GLN A 213 -3.05 -11.60 -0.01
N GLN A 214 -2.46 -10.59 -0.64
CA GLN A 214 -2.63 -10.34 -2.06
C GLN A 214 -1.42 -9.59 -2.63
N VAL A 215 -1.09 -9.91 -3.89
CA VAL A 215 -0.05 -9.22 -4.67
C VAL A 215 -0.63 -8.82 -6.01
N ALA A 216 -0.86 -7.54 -6.23
CA ALA A 216 -1.30 -7.03 -7.53
C ALA A 216 -0.90 -5.56 -7.72
N ASP A 217 -1.18 -5.01 -8.90
CA ASP A 217 -1.07 -3.58 -9.13
C ASP A 217 -2.07 -2.79 -8.27
N PRO A 218 -1.83 -1.48 -8.02
CA PRO A 218 -2.66 -0.68 -7.12
C PRO A 218 -4.16 -0.72 -7.44
N LEU A 219 -4.54 -0.60 -8.71
CA LEU A 219 -5.95 -0.54 -9.10
C LEU A 219 -6.62 -1.90 -9.00
N THR A 220 -5.92 -2.99 -9.32
CA THR A 220 -6.45 -4.34 -9.10
C THR A 220 -6.68 -4.61 -7.61
N LEU A 221 -5.77 -4.21 -6.72
CA LEU A 221 -5.98 -4.35 -5.27
C LEU A 221 -7.18 -3.56 -4.76
N TYR A 222 -7.35 -2.34 -5.26
CA TYR A 222 -8.44 -1.48 -4.84
C TYR A 222 -9.81 -2.01 -5.28
N ASN A 223 -9.90 -2.41 -6.56
CA ASN A 223 -11.16 -2.78 -7.23
C ASN A 223 -11.47 -4.29 -7.15
N LYS A 224 -10.50 -5.13 -6.79
CA LYS A 224 -10.66 -6.61 -6.73
C LYS A 224 -9.91 -7.17 -5.51
N PRO A 225 -10.30 -6.75 -4.29
CA PRO A 225 -9.73 -7.32 -3.08
C PRO A 225 -10.13 -8.80 -2.95
N VAL A 226 -9.17 -9.68 -2.63
CA VAL A 226 -9.46 -11.13 -2.50
C VAL A 226 -10.18 -11.50 -1.20
N ASN A 227 -10.16 -10.63 -0.20
CA ASN A 227 -10.84 -10.83 1.08
C ASN A 227 -11.14 -9.50 1.78
N MET A 228 -11.98 -9.54 2.82
CA MET A 228 -12.42 -8.37 3.58
C MET A 228 -11.25 -7.58 4.16
N PHE A 229 -10.18 -8.26 4.58
CA PHE A 229 -9.01 -7.56 5.10
C PHE A 229 -8.35 -6.68 4.05
N VAL A 230 -8.11 -7.17 2.83
CA VAL A 230 -7.54 -6.33 1.76
C VAL A 230 -8.51 -5.19 1.40
N ALA A 231 -9.80 -5.48 1.32
CA ALA A 231 -10.84 -4.51 1.01
C ALA A 231 -10.88 -3.36 2.04
N GLY A 232 -10.84 -3.69 3.34
CA GLY A 232 -10.87 -2.72 4.43
C GLY A 232 -9.53 -2.03 4.68
N PHE A 233 -8.41 -2.66 4.29
CA PHE A 233 -7.08 -2.11 4.51
C PHE A 233 -6.58 -1.21 3.37
N ILE A 234 -7.06 -1.39 2.14
CA ILE A 234 -6.64 -0.58 0.99
C ILE A 234 -7.78 0.39 0.64
N GLY A 235 -7.59 1.68 0.91
CA GLY A 235 -8.58 2.74 0.68
C GLY A 235 -8.70 3.66 1.90
N SER A 236 -8.86 4.96 1.64
CA SER A 236 -9.08 5.97 2.69
C SER A 236 -10.15 6.96 2.22
N PRO A 237 -11.37 6.94 2.80
CA PRO A 237 -11.80 6.06 3.90
C PRO A 237 -11.88 4.58 3.50
N ALA A 238 -11.94 3.68 4.49
CA ALA A 238 -12.01 2.24 4.27
C ALA A 238 -13.33 1.82 3.61
N MET A 239 -13.37 0.62 3.01
CA MET A 239 -14.62 0.04 2.52
C MET A 239 -15.62 -0.13 3.67
N ASN A 240 -16.90 0.19 3.40
CA ASN A 240 -17.99 -0.10 4.32
C ASN A 240 -18.34 -1.58 4.23
N PHE A 241 -18.60 -2.21 5.38
CA PHE A 241 -19.04 -3.59 5.47
C PHE A 241 -20.37 -3.65 6.21
N MET A 242 -21.36 -4.31 5.61
CA MET A 242 -22.68 -4.52 6.18
C MET A 242 -23.03 -5.99 6.09
N ASP A 243 -23.52 -6.56 7.18
CA ASP A 243 -24.04 -7.92 7.16
C ASP A 243 -25.28 -7.97 6.26
N ALA A 244 -25.40 -9.02 5.46
CA ALA A 244 -26.50 -9.18 4.53
C ALA A 244 -26.79 -10.66 4.29
N LYS A 245 -27.96 -10.93 3.72
CA LYS A 245 -28.37 -12.23 3.23
C LYS A 245 -28.66 -12.16 1.74
N ILE A 246 -28.29 -13.19 1.00
CA ILE A 246 -28.65 -13.28 -0.42
C ILE A 246 -30.07 -13.83 -0.56
N GLU A 247 -30.97 -13.02 -1.09
CA GLU A 247 -32.33 -13.42 -1.43
C GLU A 247 -32.52 -13.53 -2.94
N LYS A 248 -33.45 -14.39 -3.37
CA LYS A 248 -33.85 -14.51 -4.76
C LYS A 248 -35.35 -14.28 -4.90
N GLU A 249 -35.73 -13.32 -5.75
CA GLU A 249 -37.12 -13.03 -6.09
C GLU A 249 -37.32 -13.15 -7.61
N GLY A 250 -38.02 -14.20 -8.02
CA GLY A 250 -38.13 -14.54 -9.43
C GLY A 250 -36.75 -14.89 -10.01
N ASP A 251 -36.30 -14.10 -10.98
CA ASP A 251 -34.99 -14.26 -11.65
C ASP A 251 -33.94 -13.26 -11.14
N THR A 252 -34.28 -12.39 -10.18
CA THR A 252 -33.38 -11.36 -9.65
C THR A 252 -32.88 -11.73 -8.26
N TYR A 253 -31.63 -11.40 -7.97
CA TYR A 253 -31.01 -11.59 -6.65
C TYR A 253 -30.83 -10.25 -5.93
N TYR A 254 -30.92 -10.29 -4.61
CA TYR A 254 -30.82 -9.13 -3.74
C TYR A 254 -29.90 -9.41 -2.55
N LEU A 255 -29.19 -8.38 -2.10
CA LEU A 255 -28.59 -8.29 -0.77
C LEU A 255 -29.62 -7.65 0.14
N GLU A 256 -30.08 -8.39 1.14
CA GLU A 256 -31.01 -7.92 2.17
C GLU A 256 -30.25 -7.75 3.48
N GLY A 257 -30.35 -6.57 4.12
CA GLY A 257 -29.65 -6.24 5.36
C GLY A 257 -30.59 -6.04 6.56
N ASP A 258 -31.33 -7.07 6.97
CA ASP A 258 -32.24 -7.08 8.12
C ASP A 258 -33.23 -5.89 8.17
N GLY A 259 -33.74 -5.49 7.00
CA GLY A 259 -34.67 -4.37 6.82
C GLY A 259 -34.02 -3.00 6.60
N ALA A 260 -32.70 -2.86 6.78
CA ALA A 260 -31.95 -1.63 6.54
C ALA A 260 -31.87 -1.29 5.06
N PHE A 261 -31.63 -2.30 4.22
CA PHE A 261 -31.50 -2.13 2.78
C PHE A 261 -31.91 -3.40 2.04
N LYS A 262 -32.30 -3.21 0.77
CA LYS A 262 -32.49 -4.30 -0.19
C LYS A 262 -31.92 -3.88 -1.54
N ILE A 263 -30.69 -4.31 -1.79
CA ILE A 263 -29.90 -3.86 -2.94
C ILE A 263 -29.85 -4.97 -3.99
N ARG A 264 -30.24 -4.66 -5.22
CA ARG A 264 -30.17 -5.61 -6.34
C ARG A 264 -28.73 -6.00 -6.63
N ILE A 265 -28.49 -7.29 -6.79
CA ILE A 265 -27.24 -7.81 -7.32
C ILE A 265 -27.31 -7.80 -8.86
N PRO A 266 -26.31 -7.21 -9.56
CA PRO A 266 -26.26 -7.23 -11.02
C PRO A 266 -26.29 -8.65 -11.63
N ASP A 267 -27.01 -8.79 -12.75
CA ASP A 267 -27.21 -10.09 -13.40
C ASP A 267 -25.89 -10.76 -13.83
N ASP A 268 -24.83 -9.99 -14.12
CA ASP A 268 -23.50 -10.52 -14.47
C ASP A 268 -22.76 -11.17 -13.28
N LYS A 269 -23.32 -11.08 -12.06
CA LYS A 269 -22.79 -11.69 -10.84
C LYS A 269 -23.52 -12.97 -10.44
N GLU A 270 -24.60 -13.36 -11.12
CA GLU A 270 -25.44 -14.51 -10.75
C GLU A 270 -24.62 -15.80 -10.53
N ASP A 271 -23.67 -16.08 -11.42
CA ASP A 271 -22.87 -17.31 -11.36
C ASP A 271 -22.04 -17.45 -10.07
N TYR A 272 -21.70 -16.33 -9.42
CA TYR A 272 -20.92 -16.32 -8.18
C TYR A 272 -21.81 -16.52 -6.93
N ILE A 273 -23.09 -16.15 -7.00
CA ILE A 273 -23.98 -16.07 -5.83
C ILE A 273 -25.14 -17.06 -5.81
N LYS A 274 -25.38 -17.79 -6.90
CA LYS A 274 -26.47 -18.79 -6.97
C LYS A 274 -26.40 -19.87 -5.86
N ASP A 275 -25.20 -20.22 -5.42
CA ASP A 275 -24.98 -21.20 -4.34
C ASP A 275 -24.99 -20.58 -2.94
N TYR A 276 -25.20 -19.26 -2.86
CA TYR A 276 -25.27 -18.45 -1.64
C TYR A 276 -26.69 -17.99 -1.30
N VAL A 277 -27.70 -18.38 -2.09
CA VAL A 277 -29.11 -18.10 -1.76
C VAL A 277 -29.42 -18.60 -0.36
N ASP A 278 -30.07 -17.74 0.42
CA ASP A 278 -30.41 -17.92 1.82
C ASP A 278 -29.24 -17.99 2.81
N LYS A 279 -28.01 -17.65 2.40
CA LYS A 279 -26.84 -17.60 3.28
C LYS A 279 -26.48 -16.18 3.69
N ASP A 280 -25.89 -16.09 4.87
CA ASP A 280 -25.27 -14.88 5.39
C ASP A 280 -23.99 -14.58 4.60
N VAL A 281 -23.84 -13.32 4.22
CA VAL A 281 -22.71 -12.75 3.49
C VAL A 281 -22.40 -11.37 4.05
N VAL A 282 -21.26 -10.81 3.66
CA VAL A 282 -20.92 -9.42 3.97
C VAL A 282 -20.95 -8.61 2.69
N PHE A 283 -21.81 -7.60 2.65
CA PHE A 283 -21.87 -6.61 1.59
C PHE A 283 -20.78 -5.55 1.79
N GLY A 284 -19.89 -5.40 0.80
CA GLY A 284 -18.87 -4.37 0.75
C GLY A 284 -19.15 -3.29 -0.30
N VAL A 285 -19.03 -2.02 0.08
CA VAL A 285 -19.12 -0.89 -0.85
C VAL A 285 -18.17 0.23 -0.43
N ARG A 286 -17.48 0.87 -1.39
CA ARG A 286 -16.59 1.98 -1.07
C ARG A 286 -17.38 3.24 -0.74
N PRO A 287 -16.87 4.12 0.13
CA PRO A 287 -17.52 5.39 0.42
C PRO A 287 -17.84 6.22 -0.81
N GLU A 288 -16.97 6.24 -1.82
CA GLU A 288 -17.21 6.98 -3.07
C GLU A 288 -18.20 6.33 -4.04
N ASP A 289 -18.58 5.08 -3.80
CA ASP A 289 -19.58 4.37 -4.59
C ASP A 289 -20.98 4.48 -3.94
N ILE A 290 -21.09 5.25 -2.83
CA ILE A 290 -22.33 5.67 -2.19
C ILE A 290 -22.53 7.15 -2.49
N VAL A 291 -23.68 7.48 -3.09
CA VAL A 291 -23.95 8.83 -3.60
C VAL A 291 -25.19 9.45 -2.97
N ASP A 292 -25.19 10.78 -2.86
CA ASP A 292 -26.39 11.56 -2.49
C ASP A 292 -27.36 11.59 -3.67
N THR A 293 -28.56 11.03 -3.51
CA THR A 293 -29.55 10.93 -4.60
C THR A 293 -30.09 12.28 -5.09
N GLN A 294 -29.87 13.37 -4.34
CA GLN A 294 -30.26 14.71 -4.75
C GLN A 294 -29.28 15.33 -5.76
N ILE A 295 -28.11 14.71 -5.96
CA ILE A 295 -27.06 15.15 -6.87
C ILE A 295 -27.11 14.29 -8.14
N THR A 296 -26.66 14.85 -9.27
CA THR A 296 -26.62 14.11 -10.54
C THR A 296 -25.39 13.21 -10.61
N HIS A 297 -25.59 11.94 -10.96
CA HIS A 297 -24.55 10.91 -11.02
C HIS A 297 -24.43 10.30 -12.42
N ASP A 298 -23.38 9.52 -12.63
CA ASP A 298 -23.09 8.85 -13.91
C ASP A 298 -23.76 7.47 -14.07
N PHE A 299 -24.59 7.07 -13.10
CA PHE A 299 -25.38 5.86 -13.09
C PHE A 299 -26.83 6.14 -12.69
N GLU A 300 -27.72 5.19 -13.00
CA GLU A 300 -29.14 5.30 -12.68
C GLU A 300 -29.37 5.03 -11.20
N VAL A 301 -30.02 5.98 -10.52
CA VAL A 301 -30.54 5.82 -9.16
C VAL A 301 -31.99 5.37 -9.26
N ALA A 302 -32.25 4.15 -8.79
CA ALA A 302 -33.54 3.47 -8.80
C ALA A 302 -33.88 2.94 -7.41
N GLU A 303 -35.11 2.47 -7.21
CA GLU A 303 -35.56 1.98 -5.89
C GLU A 303 -34.71 0.80 -5.40
N ASP A 304 -34.25 -0.07 -6.32
CA ASP A 304 -33.50 -1.29 -6.01
C ASP A 304 -31.98 -1.10 -5.84
N ASN A 305 -31.48 0.14 -5.87
CA ASN A 305 -30.11 0.48 -5.45
C ASN A 305 -30.06 1.67 -4.49
N THR A 306 -31.15 1.92 -3.77
CA THR A 306 -31.24 2.99 -2.78
C THR A 306 -31.58 2.49 -1.39
N PHE A 307 -31.15 3.25 -0.39
CA PHE A 307 -31.50 3.05 1.01
C PHE A 307 -31.54 4.42 1.71
N ASN A 308 -32.18 4.49 2.87
CA ASN A 308 -32.12 5.69 3.70
C ASN A 308 -31.09 5.49 4.81
N ALA A 309 -30.50 6.58 5.29
CA ALA A 309 -29.66 6.56 6.48
C ALA A 309 -29.70 7.90 7.21
N ASP A 310 -29.49 7.85 8.52
CA ASP A 310 -29.39 9.02 9.39
C ASP A 310 -27.97 9.59 9.36
N VAL A 311 -27.85 10.90 9.17
CA VAL A 311 -26.57 11.62 9.15
C VAL A 311 -26.13 11.94 10.57
N GLU A 312 -25.08 11.26 11.04
CA GLU A 312 -24.51 11.50 12.38
C GLU A 312 -23.43 12.58 12.36
N VAL A 313 -22.58 12.60 11.32
CA VAL A 313 -21.48 13.55 11.19
C VAL A 313 -21.31 13.98 9.74
N VAL A 314 -21.09 15.28 9.55
CA VAL A 314 -20.71 15.89 8.27
C VAL A 314 -19.28 16.42 8.41
N GLU A 315 -18.35 15.89 7.62
CA GLU A 315 -16.94 16.28 7.62
C GLU A 315 -16.55 16.89 6.26
N PRO A 316 -16.48 18.23 6.14
CA PRO A 316 -16.05 18.89 4.91
C PRO A 316 -14.54 18.73 4.68
N MET A 317 -14.17 18.15 3.54
CA MET A 317 -12.78 17.87 3.16
C MET A 317 -12.26 18.77 2.03
N GLY A 318 -13.04 19.80 1.66
CA GLY A 318 -12.71 20.77 0.62
C GLY A 318 -13.56 20.56 -0.64
N SER A 319 -13.13 19.65 -1.52
CA SER A 319 -13.87 19.32 -2.76
C SER A 319 -14.89 18.19 -2.60
N GLU A 320 -14.95 17.59 -1.42
CA GLU A 320 -15.79 16.45 -1.08
C GLU A 320 -16.22 16.56 0.39
N ILE A 321 -17.29 15.85 0.76
CA ILE A 321 -17.84 15.76 2.10
C ILE A 321 -17.88 14.29 2.50
N TYR A 322 -17.37 13.96 3.69
CA TYR A 322 -17.57 12.64 4.27
C TYR A 322 -18.80 12.70 5.18
N LEU A 323 -19.79 11.88 4.86
CA LEU A 323 -20.99 11.69 5.68
C LEU A 323 -20.80 10.40 6.46
N TYR A 324 -20.81 10.50 7.79
CA TYR A 324 -20.88 9.34 8.67
C TYR A 324 -22.35 9.10 8.98
N LEU A 325 -22.79 7.90 8.67
CA LEU A 325 -24.20 7.54 8.55
C LEU A 325 -24.50 6.33 9.43
N ALA A 326 -25.72 6.27 9.96
CA ALA A 326 -26.25 5.14 10.71
C ALA A 326 -27.58 4.67 10.11
N GLU A 327 -27.74 3.36 9.96
CA GLU A 327 -29.02 2.74 9.54
C GLU A 327 -29.20 1.39 10.24
N GLU A 328 -30.27 1.23 11.02
CA GLU A 328 -30.65 -0.01 11.73
C GLU A 328 -29.48 -0.79 12.39
N GLY A 329 -28.49 -0.07 12.95
CA GLY A 329 -27.32 -0.65 13.63
C GLY A 329 -26.05 -0.79 12.79
N HIS A 330 -26.12 -0.51 11.49
CA HIS A 330 -24.96 -0.38 10.62
C HIS A 330 -24.41 1.05 10.63
N SER A 331 -23.09 1.19 10.75
CA SER A 331 -22.40 2.47 10.56
C SER A 331 -21.61 2.42 9.26
N LEU A 332 -21.82 3.41 8.40
CA LEU A 332 -21.13 3.51 7.11
C LEU A 332 -20.70 4.96 6.83
N ILE A 333 -19.77 5.11 5.90
CA ILE A 333 -19.25 6.40 5.46
C ILE A 333 -19.58 6.54 3.97
N ALA A 334 -20.24 7.62 3.58
CA ALA A 334 -20.36 8.02 2.18
C ALA A 334 -19.41 9.19 1.89
N ARG A 335 -18.82 9.19 0.70
CA ARG A 335 -18.00 10.29 0.20
C ARG A 335 -18.73 10.93 -0.97
N VAL A 336 -19.37 12.05 -0.68
CA VAL A 336 -20.24 12.76 -1.62
C VAL A 336 -19.59 14.05 -2.09
N GLU A 337 -20.11 14.60 -3.19
CA GLU A 337 -19.67 15.88 -3.73
C GLU A 337 -19.95 17.04 -2.76
N ALA A 338 -19.16 18.11 -2.89
CA ALA A 338 -19.28 19.29 -2.02
C ALA A 338 -20.60 20.06 -2.18
N GLU A 339 -21.38 19.75 -3.21
CA GLU A 339 -22.72 20.27 -3.47
C GLU A 339 -23.80 19.66 -2.56
N SER A 340 -23.51 18.57 -1.83
CA SER A 340 -24.47 17.98 -0.89
C SER A 340 -24.86 18.98 0.19
N THR A 341 -26.15 19.04 0.48
CA THR A 341 -26.74 19.92 1.50
C THR A 341 -27.13 19.17 2.78
N ALA A 342 -26.68 17.94 2.95
CA ALA A 342 -26.99 17.12 4.11
C ALA A 342 -26.49 17.77 5.41
N GLU A 343 -27.33 17.80 6.44
CA GLU A 343 -27.02 18.29 7.78
C GLU A 343 -27.09 17.17 8.82
N VAL A 344 -26.41 17.35 9.96
CA VAL A 344 -26.46 16.40 11.06
C VAL A 344 -27.89 16.28 11.60
N GLY A 345 -28.39 15.05 11.68
CA GLY A 345 -29.76 14.73 12.10
C GLY A 345 -30.76 14.58 10.96
N ASP A 346 -30.35 14.80 9.70
CA ASP A 346 -31.17 14.49 8.54
C ASP A 346 -31.21 12.97 8.31
N THR A 347 -32.35 12.48 7.82
CA THR A 347 -32.45 11.17 7.17
C THR A 347 -32.43 11.41 5.66
N ILE A 348 -31.41 10.90 4.96
CA ILE A 348 -31.24 11.11 3.52
C ILE A 348 -31.33 9.80 2.74
N ALA A 349 -31.81 9.89 1.50
CA ALA A 349 -31.79 8.79 0.56
C ALA A 349 -30.45 8.75 -0.17
N LEU A 350 -29.79 7.59 -0.14
CA LEU A 350 -28.49 7.32 -0.74
C LEU A 350 -28.63 6.29 -1.85
N GLY A 351 -27.85 6.47 -2.92
CA GLY A 351 -27.75 5.53 -4.04
C GLY A 351 -26.44 4.76 -4.00
N ILE A 352 -26.42 3.54 -4.54
CA ILE A 352 -25.23 2.70 -4.65
C ILE A 352 -24.93 2.42 -6.12
N ASP A 353 -23.67 2.60 -6.51
CA ASP A 353 -23.19 2.12 -7.81
C ASP A 353 -23.05 0.58 -7.79
N LEU A 354 -24.08 -0.11 -8.30
CA LEU A 354 -24.11 -1.57 -8.37
C LEU A 354 -22.96 -2.17 -9.17
N ARG A 355 -22.30 -1.41 -10.05
CA ARG A 355 -21.14 -1.87 -10.83
C ARG A 355 -19.91 -2.12 -9.95
N LYS A 356 -19.92 -1.59 -8.71
CA LYS A 356 -18.77 -1.49 -7.80
C LYS A 356 -18.96 -2.20 -6.46
N ILE A 357 -20.08 -2.87 -6.27
CA ILE A 357 -20.35 -3.63 -5.06
C ILE A 357 -19.48 -4.89 -4.98
N HIS A 358 -19.19 -5.29 -3.75
CA HIS A 358 -18.47 -6.50 -3.40
C HIS A 358 -19.30 -7.36 -2.45
N VAL A 359 -19.13 -8.67 -2.54
CA VAL A 359 -19.72 -9.59 -1.57
C VAL A 359 -18.62 -10.53 -1.07
N PHE A 360 -18.60 -10.73 0.24
CA PHE A 360 -17.68 -11.63 0.92
C PHE A 360 -18.45 -12.72 1.65
N ASP A 361 -17.83 -13.88 1.76
CA ASP A 361 -18.35 -14.99 2.54
C ASP A 361 -18.23 -14.67 4.04
N ALA A 362 -19.33 -14.80 4.80
CA ALA A 362 -19.37 -14.37 6.20
C ALA A 362 -18.51 -15.21 7.15
N GLU A 363 -18.19 -16.46 6.79
CA GLU A 363 -17.37 -17.33 7.64
C GLU A 363 -15.87 -17.22 7.30
N THR A 364 -15.55 -17.19 6.01
CA THR A 364 -14.17 -17.22 5.52
C THR A 364 -13.59 -15.83 5.27
N GLU A 365 -14.43 -14.79 5.18
CA GLU A 365 -14.09 -13.42 4.80
C GLU A 365 -13.52 -13.29 3.36
N GLU A 366 -13.53 -14.37 2.57
CA GLU A 366 -13.03 -14.38 1.20
C GLU A 366 -14.03 -13.71 0.25
N SER A 367 -13.51 -13.04 -0.79
CA SER A 367 -14.33 -12.37 -1.79
C SER A 367 -15.04 -13.40 -2.68
N ILE A 368 -16.35 -13.20 -2.81
CA ILE A 368 -17.19 -13.90 -3.78
C ILE A 368 -17.10 -13.18 -5.14
N PHE A 369 -17.15 -11.84 -5.16
CA PHE A 369 -16.89 -11.03 -6.37
C PHE A 369 -16.52 -9.56 -6.12
#